data_AF-A0A015L4Y3-F1
#
_entry.id   AF-A0A015L4Y3-F1
#
_cell.length_a   1.000
_cell.length_b   1.000
_cell.length_c   1.000
_cell.angle_alpha   90.00
_cell.angle_beta   90.00
_cell.angle_gamma   90.00
#
_symmetry.space_group_name_H-M   'P 1'
#
loop_
_entity.id
_entity.type
_entity.pdbx_description
1 polymer ?
#
loop_
_entity_poly.entity_id
_entity_poly.type
_entity_poly.pdbx_seq_one_letter_code
_entity_poly.pdbx_strand_id
1 'polypeptide(L)'
;MCDFNNEYETNIEYNYLNNQNETSEESSVQQTLPPRVGISKGRSLEKLIIPDSAFDQASKLSVGMQFENWNHANLVLLAYGQQIGFVWRIQDKYLDKNGGVYKYVFECRHAEIFKSKKTATDPSKQRNRESIKTGCTCFINMCWPLKSQCPSITKMNLTHDGHSLNPEMIQFANVYRQIPQDIMNKIEFYVNTIHGINQHTLRQLLQGEFKDHLFLDRDLANAIQQF
;
A
#
# COMPACT_ATOMS: atom_id res chain seq x y z
N MET A 1 25.05 16.88 9.73
CA MET A 1 24.26 17.88 8.99
C MET A 1 23.58 17.13 7.87
N CYS A 2 22.25 17.05 7.91
CA CYS A 2 21.30 16.63 6.85
C CYS A 2 21.43 15.18 6.35
N ASP A 3 20.44 14.28 6.25
CA ASP A 3 18.97 14.34 6.34
C ASP A 3 18.49 12.93 6.75
N PHE A 4 17.63 12.80 7.77
CA PHE A 4 16.94 11.54 8.05
C PHE A 4 15.57 11.54 7.39
N ASN A 5 15.51 11.03 6.17
CA ASN A 5 14.28 10.58 5.52
C ASN A 5 13.65 9.49 6.40
N ASN A 6 12.52 9.80 7.03
CA ASN A 6 11.76 8.86 7.84
C ASN A 6 10.37 8.69 7.22
N GLU A 7 10.32 8.02 6.08
CA GLU A 7 9.11 7.42 5.50
C GLU A 7 9.50 6.09 4.84
N TYR A 8 9.79 5.08 5.66
CA TYR A 8 9.84 3.69 5.22
C TYR A 8 8.52 3.01 5.62
N GLU A 9 7.46 3.24 4.84
CA GLU A 9 6.39 2.24 4.73
C GLU A 9 6.95 1.15 3.82
N THR A 10 7.41 0.04 4.41
CA THR A 10 7.94 -1.11 3.68
C THR A 10 6.83 -1.76 2.86
N ASN A 11 6.88 -1.60 1.56
CA ASN A 11 6.01 -2.29 0.61
C ASN A 11 6.55 -3.71 0.41
N ILE A 12 5.64 -4.68 0.46
CA ILE A 12 5.93 -6.10 0.24
C ILE A 12 5.88 -6.36 -1.28
N GLU A 13 6.93 -7.00 -1.80
CA GLU A 13 7.04 -7.50 -3.18
C GLU A 13 5.92 -8.47 -3.54
N TYR A 14 5.31 -8.31 -4.72
CA TYR A 14 4.43 -9.32 -5.32
C TYR A 14 4.84 -9.55 -6.78
N ASN A 15 5.12 -10.82 -7.10
CA ASN A 15 5.47 -11.31 -8.44
C ASN A 15 4.42 -12.30 -8.96
N TYR A 16 4.20 -12.24 -10.29
CA TYR A 16 3.89 -13.29 -11.29
C TYR A 16 2.48 -13.48 -11.93
N LEU A 17 2.54 -13.48 -13.28
CA LEU A 17 1.86 -14.29 -14.34
C LEU A 17 0.39 -14.00 -14.74
N ASN A 18 0.15 -13.51 -15.98
CA ASN A 18 -0.06 -14.36 -17.17
C ASN A 18 -0.38 -13.61 -18.49
N ASN A 19 -0.24 -14.38 -19.58
CA ASN A 19 -0.06 -14.05 -21.00
C ASN A 19 -1.34 -13.81 -21.85
N GLN A 20 -1.13 -13.01 -22.92
CA GLN A 20 -1.60 -13.13 -24.32
C GLN A 20 -3.10 -12.93 -24.68
N ASN A 21 -3.39 -11.89 -25.49
CA ASN A 21 -3.73 -12.03 -26.93
C ASN A 21 -3.91 -10.67 -27.65
N GLU A 22 -3.41 -10.63 -28.89
CA GLU A 22 -3.25 -9.54 -29.89
C GLU A 22 -4.60 -9.15 -30.55
N THR A 23 -4.86 -7.93 -31.05
CA THR A 23 -4.59 -7.37 -32.41
C THR A 23 -5.49 -6.11 -32.54
N SER A 24 -5.03 -4.86 -32.77
CA SER A 24 -4.44 -4.13 -33.92
C SER A 24 -5.42 -3.56 -34.98
N GLU A 25 -5.14 -2.29 -35.36
CA GLU A 25 -5.47 -1.49 -36.59
C GLU A 25 -6.36 -0.24 -36.34
N GLU A 26 -5.81 1.00 -36.26
CA GLU A 26 -5.42 1.98 -37.33
C GLU A 26 -6.64 2.50 -38.15
N SER A 27 -6.84 3.78 -38.54
CA SER A 27 -6.02 5.00 -38.67
C SER A 27 -6.91 6.23 -39.04
N SER A 28 -6.34 7.44 -38.91
CA SER A 28 -6.55 8.67 -39.74
C SER A 28 -7.29 9.92 -39.17
N VAL A 29 -6.47 10.77 -38.54
CA VAL A 29 -6.30 12.24 -38.63
C VAL A 29 -7.40 13.14 -39.23
N GLN A 30 -7.82 14.16 -38.45
CA GLN A 30 -7.94 15.55 -38.92
C GLN A 30 -7.86 16.55 -37.74
N GLN A 31 -6.99 17.55 -37.87
CA GLN A 31 -6.67 18.57 -36.86
C GLN A 31 -7.71 19.68 -36.81
N THR A 32 -8.26 19.92 -35.62
CA THR A 32 -8.82 21.21 -35.18
C THR A 32 -8.55 21.34 -33.68
N LEU A 33 -7.99 22.46 -33.23
CA LEU A 33 -7.83 22.78 -31.80
C LEU A 33 -9.16 23.32 -31.24
N PRO A 34 -9.73 22.71 -30.18
CA PRO A 34 -10.55 23.49 -29.27
C PRO A 34 -10.31 23.08 -27.80
N PRO A 35 -11.11 23.61 -26.87
CA PRO A 35 -10.75 24.48 -25.76
C PRO A 35 -10.15 23.70 -24.58
N ARG A 36 -9.77 24.38 -23.50
CA ARG A 36 -9.33 23.77 -22.23
C ARG A 36 -10.46 22.91 -21.64
N VAL A 37 -10.58 21.66 -22.11
CA VAL A 37 -11.52 20.65 -21.61
C VAL A 37 -11.08 20.29 -20.20
N GLY A 38 -11.96 20.48 -19.22
CA GLY A 38 -11.76 19.92 -17.89
C GLY A 38 -11.45 18.44 -18.02
N ILE A 39 -10.29 18.01 -17.50
CA ILE A 39 -9.92 16.59 -17.47
C ILE A 39 -10.81 15.93 -16.41
N SER A 40 -12.04 15.64 -16.80
CA SER A 40 -12.95 14.72 -16.14
C SER A 40 -13.36 13.63 -17.14
N LYS A 41 -12.36 12.98 -17.74
CA LYS A 41 -12.47 11.56 -18.06
C LYS A 41 -11.73 10.87 -16.92
N GLY A 42 -12.49 10.22 -16.03
CA GLY A 42 -11.97 9.64 -14.80
C GLY A 42 -10.89 8.62 -15.11
N ARG A 43 -9.62 9.01 -14.95
CA ARG A 43 -8.52 8.04 -14.92
C ARG A 43 -8.76 7.13 -13.73
N SER A 44 -8.90 5.83 -13.99
CA SER A 44 -9.29 4.88 -12.95
C SER A 44 -8.05 4.42 -12.17
N LEU A 45 -8.18 4.36 -10.85
CA LEU A 45 -7.26 3.65 -9.98
C LEU A 45 -7.73 2.19 -9.91
N GLU A 46 -6.82 1.25 -10.10
CA GLU A 46 -7.16 -0.16 -9.97
C GLU A 46 -7.11 -0.59 -8.50
N LYS A 47 -8.13 -1.33 -8.07
CA LYS A 47 -8.25 -1.84 -6.70
C LYS A 47 -7.52 -3.16 -6.57
N LEU A 48 -6.92 -3.39 -5.40
CA LEU A 48 -6.32 -4.68 -5.06
C LEU A 48 -7.39 -5.79 -5.12
N ILE A 49 -7.08 -6.89 -5.81
CA ILE A 49 -7.94 -8.06 -5.86
C ILE A 49 -7.69 -8.89 -4.59
N ILE A 50 -8.67 -8.91 -3.69
CA ILE A 50 -8.68 -9.74 -2.48
C ILE A 50 -9.72 -10.86 -2.70
N PRO A 51 -9.37 -12.14 -2.49
CA PRO A 51 -10.32 -13.23 -2.72
C PRO A 51 -11.44 -13.22 -1.68
N ASP A 52 -12.66 -13.60 -2.07
CA ASP A 52 -13.84 -13.66 -1.19
C ASP A 52 -13.60 -14.51 0.07
N SER A 53 -12.82 -15.58 -0.06
CA SER A 53 -12.42 -16.43 1.06
C SER A 53 -11.63 -15.68 2.15
N ALA A 54 -10.88 -14.63 1.80
CA ALA A 54 -10.20 -13.78 2.76
C ALA A 54 -11.18 -12.88 3.53
N PHE A 55 -12.22 -12.39 2.86
CA PHE A 55 -13.31 -11.62 3.50
C PHE A 55 -14.14 -12.46 4.47
N ASP A 56 -14.40 -13.73 4.12
CA ASP A 56 -15.10 -14.68 4.99
C ASP A 56 -14.30 -15.01 6.26
N GLN A 57 -12.98 -15.13 6.13
CA GLN A 57 -12.08 -15.34 7.26
C GLN A 57 -11.91 -14.08 8.12
N ALA A 58 -11.80 -12.91 7.49
CA ALA A 58 -11.66 -11.62 8.16
C ALA A 58 -12.79 -11.35 9.16
N SER A 59 -14.01 -11.75 8.82
CA SER A 59 -15.19 -11.60 9.68
C SER A 59 -15.13 -12.46 10.96
N LYS A 60 -14.19 -13.41 11.04
CA LYS A 60 -14.05 -14.40 12.12
C LYS A 60 -12.70 -14.31 12.83
N LEU A 61 -11.95 -13.23 12.66
CA LEU A 61 -10.64 -13.05 13.29
C LEU A 61 -10.72 -13.30 14.80
N SER A 62 -9.89 -14.21 15.29
CA SER A 62 -9.82 -14.56 16.71
C SER A 62 -8.40 -14.98 17.10
N VAL A 63 -8.08 -14.89 18.40
CA VAL A 63 -6.84 -15.46 18.94
C VAL A 63 -6.82 -16.96 18.65
N GLY A 64 -5.66 -17.46 18.21
CA GLY A 64 -5.44 -18.84 17.81
C GLY A 64 -5.74 -19.14 16.34
N MET A 65 -6.36 -18.22 15.58
CA MET A 65 -6.57 -18.39 14.14
C MET A 65 -5.22 -18.54 13.42
N GLN A 66 -5.13 -19.54 12.55
CA GLN A 66 -3.94 -19.90 11.79
C GLN A 66 -4.10 -19.51 10.32
N PHE A 67 -2.98 -19.24 9.64
CA PHE A 67 -2.96 -18.94 8.21
C PHE A 67 -1.93 -19.84 7.52
N GLU A 68 -2.04 -20.00 6.22
CA GLU A 68 -1.13 -20.87 5.47
C GLU A 68 0.31 -20.33 5.45
N ASN A 69 0.44 -19.01 5.36
CA ASN A 69 1.71 -18.28 5.30
C ASN A 69 1.47 -16.79 5.57
N TRP A 70 2.53 -15.98 5.58
CA TRP A 70 2.43 -14.53 5.80
C TRP A 70 1.62 -13.78 4.74
N ASN A 71 1.63 -14.25 3.48
CA ASN A 71 0.86 -13.61 2.41
C ASN A 71 -0.65 -13.83 2.60
N HIS A 72 -1.04 -15.06 2.96
CA HIS A 72 -2.43 -15.37 3.30
C HIS A 72 -2.88 -14.54 4.52
N ALA A 73 -2.07 -14.48 5.58
CA ALA A 73 -2.35 -13.61 6.72
C ALA A 73 -2.56 -12.15 6.32
N ASN A 74 -1.67 -11.59 5.48
CA ASN A 74 -1.75 -10.22 5.01
C ASN A 74 -3.03 -9.95 4.22
N LEU A 75 -3.43 -10.86 3.31
CA LEU A 75 -4.68 -10.73 2.56
C LEU A 75 -5.91 -10.72 3.47
N VAL A 76 -5.95 -11.58 4.50
CA VAL A 76 -7.06 -11.59 5.47
C VAL A 76 -7.09 -10.30 6.30
N LEU A 77 -5.94 -9.77 6.71
CA LEU A 77 -5.87 -8.50 7.43
C LEU A 77 -6.28 -7.32 6.56
N LEU A 78 -5.85 -7.29 5.29
CA LEU A 78 -6.30 -6.29 4.31
C LEU A 78 -7.81 -6.36 4.12
N ALA A 79 -8.37 -7.57 3.94
CA ALA A 79 -9.80 -7.81 3.82
C ALA A 79 -10.57 -7.25 5.03
N TYR A 80 -10.07 -7.52 6.24
CA TYR A 80 -10.66 -6.98 7.47
C TYR A 80 -10.64 -5.45 7.51
N GLY A 81 -9.48 -4.84 7.25
CA GLY A 81 -9.35 -3.37 7.23
C GLY A 81 -10.25 -2.72 6.18
N GLN A 82 -10.39 -3.37 5.02
CA GLN A 82 -11.26 -2.95 3.94
C GLN A 82 -12.74 -3.04 4.33
N GLN A 83 -13.18 -4.12 4.98
CA GLN A 83 -14.57 -4.28 5.43
C GLN A 83 -14.99 -3.22 6.44
N ILE A 84 -14.11 -2.89 7.38
CA ILE A 84 -14.46 -1.97 8.47
C ILE A 84 -14.01 -0.52 8.24
N GLY A 85 -13.14 -0.25 7.27
CA GLY A 85 -12.78 1.11 6.85
C GLY A 85 -11.58 1.71 7.58
N PHE A 86 -10.49 0.96 7.74
CA PHE A 86 -9.20 1.47 8.24
C PHE A 86 -8.01 0.76 7.57
N VAL A 87 -6.79 1.22 7.86
CA VAL A 87 -5.54 0.63 7.37
C VAL A 87 -4.68 0.13 8.52
N TRP A 88 -4.20 -1.11 8.39
CA TRP A 88 -3.14 -1.66 9.22
C TRP A 88 -1.79 -1.03 8.89
N ARG A 89 -0.99 -0.75 9.91
CA ARG A 89 0.45 -0.51 9.79
C ARG A 89 1.21 -1.60 10.54
N ILE A 90 2.38 -1.97 10.03
CA ILE A 90 3.32 -2.80 10.79
C ILE A 90 3.99 -1.90 11.83
N GLN A 91 3.70 -2.16 13.09
CA GLN A 91 4.34 -1.50 14.23
C GLN A 91 5.75 -2.03 14.43
N ASP A 92 5.88 -3.35 14.45
CA ASP A 92 7.15 -4.06 14.60
C ASP A 92 7.17 -5.34 13.76
N LYS A 93 8.38 -5.72 13.35
CA LYS A 93 8.69 -7.05 12.81
C LYS A 93 9.88 -7.62 13.58
N TYR A 94 9.83 -8.91 13.88
CA TYR A 94 10.91 -9.58 14.59
C TYR A 94 11.49 -10.69 13.71
N LEU A 95 12.81 -10.68 13.59
CA LEU A 95 13.59 -11.60 12.78
C LEU A 95 14.23 -12.66 13.65
N ASP A 96 14.32 -13.88 13.13
CA ASP A 96 15.11 -14.94 13.73
C ASP A 96 16.60 -14.76 13.42
N LYS A 97 17.43 -15.69 13.92
CA LYS A 97 18.88 -15.69 13.70
C LYS A 97 19.30 -15.82 12.23
N ASN A 98 18.40 -16.26 11.36
CA ASN A 98 18.63 -16.44 9.93
C ASN A 98 18.02 -15.29 9.10
N GLY A 99 17.44 -14.27 9.75
CA GLY A 99 16.77 -13.15 9.08
C GLY A 99 15.31 -13.42 8.68
N GLY A 100 14.76 -14.60 8.98
CA GLY A 100 13.36 -14.94 8.70
C GLY A 100 12.42 -14.25 9.68
N VAL A 101 11.30 -13.69 9.18
CA VAL A 101 10.31 -13.05 10.06
C VAL A 101 9.51 -14.12 10.80
N TYR A 102 9.58 -14.10 12.14
CA TYR A 102 8.81 -15.01 13.00
C TYR A 102 7.69 -14.32 13.76
N LYS A 103 7.64 -12.98 13.78
CA LYS A 103 6.56 -12.24 14.44
C LYS A 103 6.32 -10.90 13.77
N TYR A 104 5.04 -10.58 13.61
CA TYR A 104 4.55 -9.26 13.23
C TYR A 104 3.65 -8.69 14.33
N VAL A 105 3.75 -7.37 14.52
CA VAL A 105 2.78 -6.59 15.28
C VAL A 105 2.16 -5.60 14.31
N PHE A 106 0.87 -5.75 14.08
CA PHE A 106 0.05 -4.83 13.30
C PHE A 106 -0.74 -3.94 14.25
N GLU A 107 -0.90 -2.67 13.89
CA GLU A 107 -1.75 -1.73 14.61
C GLU A 107 -2.48 -0.81 13.64
N CYS A 108 -3.48 -0.08 14.13
CA CYS A 108 -4.12 0.94 13.34
C CYS A 108 -3.13 2.06 12.96
N ARG A 109 -3.24 2.63 11.75
CA ARG A 109 -2.48 3.83 11.34
C ARG A 109 -2.67 5.03 12.28
N HIS A 110 -3.79 5.10 13.00
CA HIS A 110 -4.11 6.13 14.00
C HIS A 110 -3.60 5.79 15.42
N ALA A 111 -2.89 4.68 15.61
CA ALA A 111 -2.35 4.30 16.90
C ALA A 111 -1.26 5.26 17.40
N GLU A 112 -0.95 5.14 18.69
CA GLU A 112 -0.10 6.05 19.48
C GLU A 112 -0.68 7.47 19.64
N ILE A 113 -0.16 8.20 20.63
CA ILE A 113 -0.43 9.63 20.80
C ILE A 113 0.75 10.40 20.23
N PHE A 114 0.46 11.42 19.43
CA PHE A 114 1.50 12.30 18.90
C PHE A 114 2.29 12.96 20.03
N LYS A 115 3.60 12.74 20.04
CA LYS A 115 4.54 13.43 20.91
C LYS A 115 5.36 14.41 20.07
N SER A 116 5.16 15.71 20.28
CA SER A 116 5.90 16.74 19.55
C SER A 116 7.38 16.67 19.91
N LYS A 117 8.26 16.50 18.91
CA LYS A 117 9.72 16.62 19.07
C LYS A 117 10.24 18.02 18.68
N LYS A 118 9.36 19.03 18.65
CA LYS A 118 9.67 20.36 18.12
C LYS A 118 10.68 21.07 19.04
N THR A 119 11.81 21.49 18.46
CA THR A 119 12.83 22.33 19.12
C THR A 119 12.80 23.79 18.64
N ALA A 120 12.15 24.07 17.50
CA ALA A 120 12.04 25.41 16.92
C ALA A 120 10.88 26.21 17.53
N THR A 121 11.21 27.27 18.25
CA THR A 121 10.28 28.20 18.92
C THR A 121 9.54 29.13 17.95
N ASP A 122 10.04 29.30 16.73
CA ASP A 122 9.48 30.20 15.72
C ASP A 122 8.26 29.56 15.01
N PRO A 123 7.04 30.09 15.22
CA PRO A 123 5.82 29.56 14.60
C PRO A 123 5.81 29.67 13.07
N SER A 124 6.54 30.63 12.47
CA SER A 124 6.57 30.86 11.02
C SER A 124 7.30 29.75 10.24
N LYS A 125 8.10 28.94 10.94
CA LYS A 125 8.81 27.79 10.37
C LYS A 125 8.05 26.47 10.59
N GLN A 126 6.84 26.52 11.15
CA GLN A 126 6.05 25.34 11.47
C GLN A 126 4.98 25.09 10.41
N ARG A 127 4.90 23.86 9.92
CA ARG A 127 3.75 23.41 9.13
C ARG A 127 2.55 23.20 10.06
N ASN A 128 1.43 23.85 9.79
CA ASN A 128 0.14 23.57 10.42
C ASN A 128 -0.44 22.27 9.89
N ARG A 129 0.15 21.14 10.30
CA ARG A 129 -0.37 19.80 10.01
C ARG A 129 -0.67 19.09 11.33
N GLU A 130 -1.92 18.72 11.51
CA GLU A 130 -2.34 17.89 12.63
C GLU A 130 -1.86 16.45 12.42
N SER A 131 -1.56 15.78 13.53
CA SER A 131 -1.17 14.38 13.48
C SER A 131 -2.40 13.50 13.30
N ILE A 132 -2.27 12.46 12.48
CA ILE A 132 -3.30 11.42 12.36
C ILE A 132 -3.34 10.50 13.59
N LYS A 133 -2.37 10.58 14.50
CA LYS A 133 -2.23 9.71 15.68
C LYS A 133 -3.20 10.15 16.78
N THR A 134 -4.20 9.34 17.06
CA THR A 134 -5.29 9.63 18.02
C THR A 134 -5.26 8.76 19.27
N GLY A 135 -4.27 7.88 19.40
CA GLY A 135 -4.19 6.93 20.51
C GLY A 135 -5.02 5.66 20.29
N CYS A 136 -5.34 5.32 19.05
CA CYS A 136 -6.11 4.11 18.73
C CYS A 136 -5.48 2.84 19.33
N THR A 137 -6.32 1.98 19.91
CA THR A 137 -5.93 0.77 20.62
C THR A 137 -6.01 -0.52 19.78
N CYS A 138 -6.40 -0.42 18.51
CA CYS A 138 -6.57 -1.58 17.63
C CYS A 138 -5.20 -2.16 17.23
N PHE A 139 -4.99 -3.44 17.50
CA PHE A 139 -3.75 -4.16 17.18
C PHE A 139 -3.99 -5.67 16.98
N ILE A 140 -3.08 -6.31 16.25
CA ILE A 140 -2.96 -7.77 16.12
C ILE A 140 -1.50 -8.17 16.23
N ASN A 141 -1.22 -9.15 17.09
CA ASN A 141 0.08 -9.81 17.19
C ASN A 141 0.00 -11.18 16.54
N MET A 142 0.91 -11.45 15.61
CA MET A 142 1.01 -12.74 14.95
C MET A 142 2.40 -13.33 15.13
N CYS A 143 2.46 -14.64 15.37
CA CYS A 143 3.72 -15.37 15.50
C CYS A 143 3.74 -16.59 14.58
N TRP A 144 4.90 -16.84 13.99
CA TRP A 144 5.26 -18.07 13.30
C TRP A 144 6.63 -18.55 13.80
N PRO A 145 6.67 -19.18 14.99
CA PRO A 145 7.91 -19.77 15.50
C PRO A 145 8.42 -20.88 14.57
N LEU A 146 9.73 -21.12 14.53
CA LEU A 146 10.34 -22.16 13.67
C LEU A 146 9.74 -23.57 13.85
N LYS A 147 9.19 -23.86 15.04
CA LYS A 147 8.61 -25.17 15.36
C LYS A 147 7.12 -25.28 14.97
N SER A 148 6.52 -24.20 14.50
CA SER A 148 5.11 -24.15 14.12
C SER A 148 4.98 -24.27 12.61
N GLN A 149 3.97 -25.01 12.15
CA GLN A 149 3.73 -25.22 10.73
C GLN A 149 3.20 -23.96 10.02
N CYS A 150 2.51 -23.09 10.77
CA CYS A 150 1.77 -21.95 10.25
C CYS A 150 1.88 -20.73 11.19
N PRO A 151 1.78 -19.51 10.64
CA PRO A 151 1.56 -18.30 11.44
C PRO A 151 0.19 -18.32 12.11
N SER A 152 0.08 -17.70 13.29
CA SER A 152 -1.18 -17.59 14.03
C SER A 152 -1.31 -16.28 14.81
N ILE A 153 -2.53 -15.86 15.10
CA ILE A 153 -2.82 -14.73 15.98
C ILE A 153 -2.60 -15.15 17.43
N THR A 154 -1.74 -14.41 18.14
CA THR A 154 -1.42 -14.67 19.55
C THR A 154 -2.11 -13.70 20.50
N LYS A 155 -2.38 -12.48 20.05
CA LYS A 155 -3.08 -11.44 20.82
C LYS A 155 -3.73 -10.47 19.85
N MET A 156 -4.88 -9.92 20.22
CA MET A 156 -5.54 -8.90 19.43
C MET A 156 -6.43 -8.00 20.28
N ASN A 157 -6.66 -6.79 19.78
CA ASN A 157 -7.73 -5.89 20.17
C ASN A 157 -8.26 -5.26 18.88
N LEU A 158 -9.55 -5.39 18.61
CA LEU A 158 -10.17 -4.83 17.40
C LEU A 158 -10.96 -3.55 17.67
N THR A 159 -10.92 -3.04 18.90
CA THR A 159 -11.57 -1.78 19.27
C THR A 159 -10.79 -0.58 18.74
N HIS A 160 -11.50 0.33 18.07
CA HIS A 160 -10.97 1.58 17.53
C HIS A 160 -11.36 2.77 18.39
N ASP A 161 -10.47 3.16 19.30
CA ASP A 161 -10.66 4.33 20.15
C ASP A 161 -10.09 5.61 19.53
N GLY A 162 -10.73 6.74 19.78
CA GLY A 162 -10.21 8.07 19.43
C GLY A 162 -10.29 8.47 17.97
N HIS A 163 -10.87 7.66 17.08
CA HIS A 163 -11.17 8.05 15.70
C HIS A 163 -12.38 7.30 15.13
N SER A 164 -13.03 7.91 14.15
CA SER A 164 -14.07 7.24 13.35
C SER A 164 -13.43 6.43 12.23
N LEU A 165 -14.07 5.31 11.89
CA LEU A 165 -13.73 4.51 10.71
C LEU A 165 -14.28 5.19 9.45
N ASN A 166 -13.62 4.97 8.30
CA ASN A 166 -14.02 5.55 7.02
C ASN A 166 -14.20 4.44 5.97
N PRO A 167 -15.44 4.05 5.63
CA PRO A 167 -15.72 3.07 4.59
C PRO A 167 -15.17 3.45 3.20
N GLU A 168 -15.00 4.75 2.92
CA GLU A 168 -14.42 5.22 1.66
C GLU A 168 -12.88 5.13 1.63
N MET A 169 -12.24 4.69 2.71
CA MET A 169 -10.78 4.60 2.80
C MET A 169 -10.15 3.78 1.66
N ILE A 170 -10.89 2.81 1.13
CA ILE A 170 -10.50 1.98 -0.02
C ILE A 170 -10.11 2.83 -1.24
N GLN A 171 -10.74 3.99 -1.43
CA GLN A 171 -10.45 4.87 -2.58
C GLN A 171 -9.10 5.58 -2.43
N PHE A 172 -8.66 5.82 -1.18
CA PHE A 172 -7.54 6.73 -0.88
C PHE A 172 -6.29 6.00 -0.39
N ALA A 173 -6.44 4.84 0.26
CA ALA A 173 -5.31 4.10 0.78
C ALA A 173 -4.60 3.27 -0.31
N ASN A 174 -3.28 3.45 -0.40
CA ASN A 174 -2.41 2.76 -1.36
C ASN A 174 -2.41 1.24 -1.18
N VAL A 175 -2.56 0.75 0.06
CA VAL A 175 -2.58 -0.69 0.36
C VAL A 175 -3.78 -1.44 -0.27
N TYR A 176 -4.81 -0.72 -0.72
CA TYR A 176 -5.99 -1.28 -1.40
C TYR A 176 -5.99 -1.00 -2.91
N ARG A 177 -4.86 -0.54 -3.44
CA ARG A 177 -4.65 -0.33 -4.88
C ARG A 177 -3.57 -1.28 -5.39
N GLN A 178 -3.66 -1.57 -6.68
CA GLN A 178 -2.63 -2.31 -7.38
C GLN A 178 -2.29 -1.61 -8.69
N ILE A 179 -1.06 -1.80 -9.16
CA ILE A 179 -0.66 -1.42 -10.51
C ILE A 179 -0.86 -2.66 -11.39
N PRO A 180 -1.56 -2.54 -12.54
CA PRO A 180 -1.74 -3.64 -13.47
C PRO A 180 -0.42 -4.34 -13.82
N GLN A 181 -0.44 -5.65 -14.03
CA GLN A 181 0.79 -6.42 -14.25
C GLN A 181 1.55 -5.99 -15.52
N ASP A 182 0.84 -5.62 -16.59
CA ASP A 182 1.44 -5.10 -17.82
C ASP A 182 2.19 -3.78 -17.58
N ILE A 183 1.65 -2.92 -16.72
CA ILE A 183 2.31 -1.69 -16.28
C ILE A 183 3.50 -2.01 -15.37
N MET A 184 3.37 -2.97 -14.43
CA MET A 184 4.48 -3.42 -13.59
C MET A 184 5.65 -3.96 -14.42
N ASN A 185 5.38 -4.76 -15.45
CA ASN A 185 6.40 -5.27 -16.37
C ASN A 185 7.12 -4.12 -17.10
N LYS A 186 6.41 -3.03 -17.42
CA LYS A 186 7.03 -1.83 -18.02
C LYS A 186 7.86 -1.04 -17.02
N ILE A 187 7.41 -0.93 -15.78
CA ILE A 187 8.20 -0.34 -14.70
C ILE A 187 9.51 -1.12 -14.53
N GLU A 188 9.43 -2.44 -14.41
CA GLU A 188 10.60 -3.32 -14.33
C GLU A 188 11.56 -3.08 -15.49
N PHE A 189 11.03 -3.12 -16.72
CA PHE A 189 11.82 -2.89 -17.93
C PHE A 189 12.56 -1.55 -17.86
N TYR A 190 11.89 -0.45 -17.53
CA TYR A 190 12.52 0.86 -17.48
C TYR A 190 13.53 1.01 -16.35
N VAL A 191 13.23 0.50 -15.16
CA VAL A 191 14.14 0.54 -14.01
C VAL A 191 15.42 -0.25 -14.32
N ASN A 192 15.29 -1.40 -14.99
CA ASN A 192 16.43 -2.26 -15.32
C ASN A 192 17.24 -1.79 -16.54
N THR A 193 16.61 -1.10 -17.51
CA THR A 193 17.29 -0.66 -18.75
C THR A 193 17.83 0.76 -18.69
N ILE A 194 17.24 1.65 -17.89
CA ILE A 194 17.64 3.06 -17.80
C ILE A 194 18.26 3.31 -16.43
N HIS A 195 19.59 3.23 -16.38
CA HIS A 195 20.35 3.46 -15.14
C HIS A 195 20.01 4.81 -14.51
N GLY A 196 19.56 4.78 -13.25
CA GLY A 196 19.26 5.98 -12.48
C GLY A 196 18.02 6.74 -12.96
N ILE A 197 17.09 6.07 -13.66
CA ILE A 197 15.82 6.70 -14.03
C ILE A 197 15.11 7.24 -12.77
N ASN A 198 14.83 8.53 -12.77
CA ASN A 198 14.10 9.15 -11.67
C ASN A 198 12.59 8.91 -11.86
N GLN A 199 11.86 8.95 -10.75
CA GLN A 199 10.42 8.69 -10.72
C GLN A 199 9.62 9.63 -11.64
N HIS A 200 10.04 10.90 -11.78
CA HIS A 200 9.36 11.86 -12.65
C HIS A 200 9.46 11.46 -14.12
N THR A 201 10.67 11.13 -14.58
CA THR A 201 10.91 10.65 -15.95
C THR A 201 10.14 9.35 -16.21
N LEU A 202 10.21 8.39 -15.29
CA LEU A 202 9.47 7.12 -15.42
C LEU A 202 7.95 7.38 -15.55
N ARG A 203 7.39 8.24 -14.72
CA ARG A 203 5.99 8.65 -14.81
C ARG A 203 5.64 9.22 -16.18
N GLN A 204 6.48 10.07 -16.77
CA GLN A 204 6.21 10.65 -18.09
C GLN A 204 6.20 9.58 -19.19
N LEU A 205 7.15 8.63 -19.15
CA LEU A 205 7.19 7.51 -20.10
C LEU A 205 5.92 6.66 -19.98
N LEU A 206 5.56 6.27 -18.75
CA LEU A 206 4.37 5.47 -18.49
C LEU A 206 3.07 6.21 -18.85
N GLN A 207 2.98 7.52 -18.62
CA GLN A 207 1.82 8.32 -19.04
C GLN A 207 1.70 8.43 -20.57
N GLY A 208 2.81 8.35 -21.29
CA GLY A 208 2.82 8.30 -22.76
C GLY A 208 2.22 6.99 -23.29
N GLU A 209 2.55 5.86 -22.65
CA GLU A 209 2.09 4.52 -23.02
C GLU A 209 0.68 4.19 -22.48
N PHE A 210 0.41 4.51 -21.22
CA PHE A 210 -0.82 4.15 -20.49
C PHE A 210 -1.65 5.39 -20.16
N LYS A 211 -2.22 6.01 -21.20
CA LYS A 211 -2.91 7.32 -21.09
C LYS A 211 -4.13 7.32 -20.16
N ASP A 212 -4.79 6.18 -20.01
CA ASP A 212 -6.00 6.02 -19.21
C ASP A 212 -5.71 5.65 -17.74
N HIS A 213 -4.47 5.30 -17.42
CA HIS A 213 -4.06 4.92 -16.06
C HIS A 213 -3.62 6.14 -15.24
N LEU A 214 -4.13 6.25 -14.00
CA LEU A 214 -3.69 7.28 -13.06
C LEU A 214 -2.49 6.79 -12.25
N PHE A 215 -1.30 7.28 -12.57
CA PHE A 215 -0.13 7.06 -11.74
C PHE A 215 -0.15 8.00 -10.53
N LEU A 216 -0.12 7.48 -9.31
CA LEU A 216 0.10 8.27 -8.09
C LEU A 216 1.57 8.20 -7.67
N ASP A 217 2.08 9.24 -7.01
CA ASP A 217 3.50 9.28 -6.60
C ASP A 217 3.86 8.16 -5.64
N ARG A 218 3.00 7.86 -4.67
CA ARG A 218 3.26 6.78 -3.73
C ARG A 218 3.23 5.41 -4.42
N ASP A 219 2.22 5.16 -5.25
CA ASP A 219 2.05 3.86 -5.92
C ASP A 219 3.23 3.57 -6.86
N LEU A 220 3.70 4.58 -7.59
CA LEU A 220 4.88 4.44 -8.46
C LEU A 220 6.17 4.26 -7.67
N ALA A 221 6.38 5.01 -6.58
CA ALA A 221 7.55 4.82 -5.72
C ALA A 221 7.58 3.41 -5.11
N ASN A 222 6.41 2.91 -4.70
CA ASN A 222 6.24 1.56 -4.16
C ASN A 222 6.56 0.48 -5.21
N ALA A 223 6.16 0.68 -6.46
CA ALA A 223 6.46 -0.25 -7.55
C ALA A 223 7.95 -0.25 -7.92
N ILE A 224 8.59 0.91 -7.97
CA ILE A 224 10.04 1.01 -8.26
C ILE A 224 10.85 0.23 -7.22
N GLN A 225 10.46 0.28 -5.94
CA GLN A 225 11.16 -0.42 -4.86
C GLN A 225 11.15 -1.96 -4.96
N GLN A 226 10.36 -2.52 -5.89
CA GLN A 226 10.32 -3.98 -6.13
C GLN A 226 11.43 -4.45 -7.08
N PHE A 227 12.22 -3.55 -7.66
CA PHE A 227 13.28 -3.81 -8.63
C PHE A 227 14.58 -3.10 -8.23
#